data_AF-A0AAD7JCZ6-F1
#
_entry.id   AF-A0AAD7JCZ6-F1
#
_cell.length_a   1.000
_cell.length_b   1.000
_cell.length_c   1.000
_cell.angle_alpha   90.00
_cell.angle_beta   90.00
_cell.angle_gamma   90.00
#
_symmetry.space_group_name_H-M   'P 1'
#
loop_
_entity.id
_entity.type
_entity.pdbx_description
1 polymer ?
#
loop_
_entity_poly.entity_id
_entity_poly.type
_entity_poly.pdbx_seq_one_letter_code
_entity_poly.pdbx_strand_id
1 'polypeptide(L)' 'MFNNVFGSWFKLFHSAHPEKATSTTGVAFVLNKNYLDVGNTPLMLVIPWHKGKFLVILNVYAPNHPK' A
#
# COMPACT_ATOMS: atom_id res chain seq x y z
N MET A 1 -14.45 -6.20 16.68
CA MET A 1 -14.60 -4.76 16.99
C MET A 1 -13.41 -3.92 16.50
N PHE A 2 -12.14 -4.33 16.71
CA PHE A 2 -10.94 -3.62 16.24
C PHE A 2 -10.87 -3.39 14.70
N ASN A 3 -11.33 -4.36 13.90
CA ASN A 3 -11.32 -4.28 12.43
C ASN A 3 -12.19 -3.13 11.88
N ASN A 4 -13.29 -2.77 12.56
CA ASN A 4 -14.18 -1.72 12.06
C ASN A 4 -13.61 -0.32 12.28
N VAL A 5 -12.92 -0.10 13.40
CA VAL A 5 -12.23 1.17 13.66
C VAL A 5 -11.02 1.29 12.73
N PHE A 6 -10.24 0.22 12.55
CA PHE A 6 -9.12 0.28 11.62
C PHE A 6 -9.60 0.53 10.18
N GLY A 7 -10.64 -0.17 9.73
CA GLY A 7 -11.19 0.01 8.39
C GLY A 7 -11.87 1.36 8.13
N SER A 8 -12.35 2.06 9.17
CA SER A 8 -12.95 3.39 8.98
C SER A 8 -11.89 4.49 8.83
N TRP A 9 -10.76 4.39 9.52
CA TRP A 9 -9.69 5.39 9.48
C TRP A 9 -8.57 5.07 8.49
N PHE A 10 -8.33 3.79 8.21
CA PHE A 10 -7.19 3.35 7.41
C PHE A 10 -7.61 2.59 6.14
N LYS A 11 -6.85 2.81 5.07
CA LYS A 11 -6.91 2.07 3.82
C LYS A 11 -5.65 1.22 3.71
N LEU A 12 -5.85 -0.09 3.54
CA LEU A 12 -4.77 -1.06 3.34
C LEU A 12 -4.66 -1.36 1.84
N PHE A 13 -3.48 -1.18 1.29
CA PHE A 13 -3.10 -1.70 -0.03
C PHE A 13 -2.05 -2.77 0.18
N HIS A 14 -2.16 -3.87 -0.53
CA HIS A 14 -1.13 -4.90 -0.49
C HIS A 14 -0.89 -5.44 -1.89
N SER A 15 0.37 -5.74 -2.19
CA SER A 15 0.74 -6.52 -3.36
C SER A 15 0.59 -8.01 -3.03
N ALA A 16 -0.03 -8.78 -3.92
CA ALA A 16 0.08 -10.24 -3.86
C ALA A 16 1.51 -10.67 -4.25
N HIS A 17 2.01 -11.79 -3.71
CA HIS A 17 3.26 -12.36 -4.19
C HIS A 17 3.12 -12.74 -5.67
N PRO A 18 4.06 -12.36 -6.56
CA PRO A 18 3.92 -12.52 -8.01
C PRO A 18 3.66 -13.98 -8.43
N GLU A 19 4.22 -14.94 -7.70
CA GLU A 19 4.04 -16.37 -7.98
C GLU A 19 3.04 -17.08 -7.06
N LYS A 20 2.62 -16.43 -5.96
CA LYS A 20 1.77 -17.04 -4.93
C LYS A 20 0.72 -16.06 -4.47
N ALA A 21 -0.35 -15.91 -5.26
CA ALA A 21 -1.41 -14.95 -4.98
C ALA A 21 -2.04 -15.06 -3.57
N THR A 22 -1.90 -16.23 -2.92
CA THR A 22 -2.40 -16.54 -1.57
C THR A 22 -1.34 -16.49 -0.47
N SER A 23 -0.06 -16.22 -0.76
CA SER A 23 0.95 -16.21 0.29
C SER A 23 0.86 -14.94 1.14
N THR A 24 1.23 -15.07 2.42
CA THR A 24 1.35 -13.98 3.40
C THR A 24 2.57 -13.09 3.15
N THR A 25 3.32 -13.32 2.06
CA THR A 25 4.49 -12.55 1.65
C THR A 25 4.12 -11.50 0.61
N GLY A 26 4.59 -10.27 0.82
CA GLY A 26 4.32 -9.13 -0.05
C GLY A 26 4.64 -7.83 0.68
N VAL A 27 4.31 -6.69 0.07
CA VAL A 27 4.44 -5.40 0.74
C VAL A 27 3.06 -4.75 0.89
N ALA A 28 2.86 -4.08 2.01
CA ALA A 28 1.61 -3.41 2.35
C ALA A 28 1.84 -1.93 2.66
N PHE A 29 0.88 -1.11 2.26
CA PHE A 29 0.74 0.29 2.67
C PHE A 29 -0.48 0.45 3.55
N VAL A 30 -0.29 1.09 4.70
CA VAL A 30 -1.37 1.52 5.59
C VAL A 30 -1.46 3.04 5.52
N LEU A 31 -2.53 3.55 4.92
CA LEU A 31 -2.75 4.98 4.75
C LEU A 31 -3.94 5.44 5.58
N ASN A 32 -3.86 6.60 6.20
CA ASN A 32 -5.01 7.20 6.88
C ASN A 32 -5.88 7.96 5.86
N LYS A 33 -7.14 7.54 5.74
CA LYS A 33 -8.11 8.04 4.75
C LYS A 33 -8.42 9.53 4.90
N ASN A 34 -8.23 10.09 6.09
CA ASN A 34 -8.50 11.51 6.33
C ASN A 34 -7.44 12.44 5.74
N TYR A 35 -6.25 11.91 5.46
CA TYR A 35 -5.13 12.69 4.92
C TYR A 35 -4.83 12.35 3.47
N LEU A 36 -5.16 11.14 3.02
CA LEU A 36 -4.76 10.61 1.73
C LEU A 36 -5.92 9.87 1.06
N ASP A 37 -6.46 10.46 0.00
CA ASP A 37 -7.37 9.79 -0.93
C ASP A 37 -6.57 9.27 -2.12
N VAL A 38 -6.12 8.01 -2.03
CA VAL A 38 -5.28 7.38 -3.05
C VAL A 38 -6.08 6.30 -3.79
N GLY A 39 -5.99 6.33 -5.12
CA GLY A 39 -6.59 5.32 -5.99
C GLY A 39 -6.03 3.91 -5.77
N ASN A 40 -6.75 2.89 -6.23
CA ASN A 40 -6.37 1.47 -6.08
C ASN A 40 -5.29 1.02 -7.07
N THR A 41 -4.08 1.55 -6.95
CA THR A 41 -2.90 1.03 -7.66
C THR A 41 -2.03 0.22 -6.69
N PRO A 42 -1.95 -1.13 -6.84
CA PRO A 42 -1.39 -2.01 -5.81
C PRO A 42 0.12 -1.88 -5.57
N LEU A 43 0.85 -1.16 -6.43
CA LEU A 43 2.32 -1.05 -6.35
C LEU A 43 2.84 0.39 -6.32
N MET A 44 2.02 1.38 -6.67
CA MET A 44 2.46 2.77 -6.79
C MET A 44 1.44 3.69 -6.11
N LEU A 45 1.90 4.48 -5.14
CA LEU A 45 1.11 5.51 -4.50
C LEU A 45 1.49 6.87 -5.07
N VAL A 46 0.48 7.63 -5.47
CA VAL A 46 0.64 9.04 -5.86
C VAL A 46 -0.09 9.88 -4.84
N ILE A 47 0.65 10.69 -4.09
CA ILE A 47 0.17 11.46 -2.96
C ILE A 47 0.27 12.95 -3.29
N PRO A 48 -0.83 13.72 -3.18
CA PRO A 48 -0.75 15.18 -3.19
C PRO A 48 0.13 15.65 -2.02
N TRP A 49 1.16 16.44 -2.33
CA TRP A 49 2.05 17.02 -1.34
C TRP A 49 1.91 18.55 -1.33
N HIS A 50 2.95 19.26 -0.92
CA HIS A 50 2.96 20.71 -0.79
C HIS A 50 3.08 21.43 -2.15
N LYS A 51 2.34 22.54 -2.30
CA LYS A 51 2.39 23.47 -3.46
C LYS A 51 2.13 22.79 -4.82
N GLY A 52 1.13 21.91 -4.88
CA GLY A 52 0.74 21.23 -6.11
C GLY A 52 1.75 20.20 -6.61
N LYS A 53 2.78 19.88 -5.80
CA LYS A 53 3.70 18.78 -6.09
C LYS A 53 3.10 17.47 -5.61
N PHE A 54 3.57 16.36 -6.19
CA PHE A 54 3.17 15.02 -5.79
C PHE A 54 4.38 14.25 -5.26
N LEU A 55 4.16 13.46 -4.21
CA LEU A 55 5.08 12.43 -3.78
C LEU A 55 4.65 11.10 -4.41
N VAL A 56 5.57 10.46 -5.14
CA VAL A 56 5.33 9.16 -5.75
C VAL A 56 6.15 8.11 -5.02
N ILE A 57 5.48 7.09 -4.48
CA ILE A 57 6.12 5.97 -3.78
C ILE A 57 5.87 4.72 -4.61
N LEU A 58 6.92 4.16 -5.20
CA LEU A 58 6.89 2.86 -5.86
C LEU A 58 7.37 1.81 -4.88
N ASN A 59 6.54 0.79 -4.65
CA ASN A 59 6.92 -0.36 -3.85
C ASN A 59 7.41 -1.48 -4.74
N VAL A 60 8.64 -1.93 -4.51
CA VAL A 60 9.25 -3.04 -5.25
C VAL A 60 9.55 -4.16 -4.28
N TYR A 61 8.82 -5.26 -4.40
CA TYR A 61 9.12 -6.49 -3.68
C TYR A 61 10.19 -7.28 -4.44
N ALA A 62 11.40 -7.36 -3.89
CA ALA A 62 12.49 -8.18 -4.41
C ALA A 62 12.83 -9.25 -3.36
N PRO A 63 12.25 -10.46 -3.44
CA PRO A 63 12.57 -11.53 -2.50
C PRO A 63 14.05 -11.95 -2.69
N ASN A 64 14.81 -11.98 -1.60
CA ASN A 64 16.13 -12.58 -1.61
C ASN A 64 15.94 -14.10 -1.73
N HIS A 65 16.05 -14.65 -2.93
CA HIS A 65 16.21 -16.10 -3.07
C HIS A 65 17.56 -16.49 -2.44
N PRO A 66 17.58 -17.32 -1.38
CA PRO A 66 18.84 -17.96 -1.01
C PRO A 66 19.24 -18.87 -2.18
N LYS A 67 20.44 -18.63 -2.71
CA LYS A 67 21.06 -19.51 -3.70
C LYS A 67 21.34 -20.89 -3.10
#